data_AF-A0A0C2E1E1-F1
#
_entry.id   AF-A0A0C2E1E1-F1
#
_cell.length_a   1.000
_cell.length_b   1.000
_cell.length_c   1.000
_cell.angle_alpha   90.00
_cell.angle_beta   90.00
_cell.angle_gamma   90.00
#
_symmetry.space_group_name_H-M   'P 1'
#
loop_
_entity.id
_entity.type
_entity.pdbx_description
1 polymer ?
#
loop_
_entity_poly.entity_id
_entity_poly.type
_entity_poly.pdbx_seq_one_letter_code
_entity_poly.pdbx_strand_id
1 'polypeptide(L)'
;MDTTTQDATATGDYIHHRVMHLLHRHSHIPSSLVINKVDLVSRRSDLLELTRILTNGRVAGAPIKTTEKVIGRLGVSSSGLRLHDDFVTEQGEAWQEQYRKLIAIPTHKVGFGETKRLFMNVRGWSGFDAVFYVSSLTGEGIEPLRDHLKKLSTERQWRMDEMAITTKSPQHICIDSVRAALLETTPSNVLQIVVEINCDKERIGRLLVGKGGRRIAEIGKRVNDHMHTLFARQLFVRILIKHNGKIVDFLN
;
A
#
# COMPACT_ATOMS: atom_id res chain seq x y z
N MET A 1 -6.89 16.83 -0.22
CA MET A 1 -7.21 15.77 0.74
C MET A 1 -6.34 14.61 0.34
N ASP A 2 -5.25 14.38 1.07
CA ASP A 2 -4.28 13.35 0.69
C ASP A 2 -4.78 12.02 1.25
N THR A 3 -5.39 11.20 0.39
CA THR A 3 -5.83 9.86 0.75
C THR A 3 -4.63 8.93 0.70
N THR A 4 -4.19 8.40 1.84
CA THR A 4 -3.18 7.34 1.88
C THR A 4 -3.87 5.99 2.08
N THR A 5 -3.78 5.13 1.08
CA THR A 5 -4.32 3.77 1.12
C THR A 5 -3.21 2.82 1.58
N GLN A 6 -3.44 2.09 2.66
CA GLN A 6 -2.53 1.04 3.11
C GLN A 6 -2.82 -0.26 2.37
N ASP A 7 -1.76 -0.98 1.98
CA ASP A 7 -1.84 -2.28 1.33
C ASP A 7 -2.51 -3.30 2.27
N ALA A 8 -3.57 -3.95 1.78
CA ALA A 8 -4.34 -4.97 2.49
C ALA A 8 -3.56 -6.28 2.71
N THR A 9 -2.38 -6.44 2.11
CA THR A 9 -1.52 -7.63 2.28
C THR A 9 -0.63 -7.60 3.51
N ALA A 10 -0.50 -6.46 4.19
CA ALA A 10 0.16 -6.37 5.48
C ALA A 10 -0.77 -6.93 6.57
N THR A 11 -0.28 -7.85 7.40
CA THR A 11 -1.04 -8.45 8.52
C THR A 11 -1.42 -7.39 9.55
N GLY A 12 -2.53 -6.69 9.31
CA GLY A 12 -3.72 -6.70 10.15
C GLY A 12 -3.75 -5.96 11.49
N ASP A 13 -2.68 -5.37 12.00
CA ASP A 13 -2.72 -4.70 13.32
C ASP A 13 -1.87 -3.42 13.44
N TYR A 14 -1.36 -2.87 12.33
CA TYR A 14 -0.50 -1.69 12.40
C TYR A 14 -0.67 -0.73 11.22
N ILE A 15 -0.43 0.55 11.48
CA ILE A 15 -0.30 1.59 10.47
C ILE A 15 1.13 1.54 9.90
N HIS A 16 1.24 1.48 8.58
CA HIS A 16 2.53 1.44 7.91
C HIS A 16 3.43 2.62 8.32
N HIS A 17 4.70 2.39 8.64
CA HIS A 17 5.62 3.40 9.19
C HIS A 17 5.76 4.69 8.36
N ARG A 18 5.59 4.61 7.03
CA ARG A 18 5.55 5.82 6.17
C ARG A 18 4.26 6.63 6.32
N VAL A 19 3.13 5.96 6.52
CA VAL A 19 1.86 6.62 6.83
C VAL A 19 1.97 7.22 8.23
N MET A 20 2.57 6.50 9.17
CA MET A 20 2.86 7.01 10.52
C MET A 20 3.69 8.30 10.49
N HIS A 21 4.75 8.37 9.67
CA HIS A 21 5.52 9.59 9.44
C HIS A 21 4.66 10.73 8.91
N LEU A 22 3.81 10.46 7.92
CA LEU A 22 2.91 11.46 7.33
C LEU A 22 1.94 12.02 8.38
N LEU A 23 1.29 11.15 9.16
CA LEU A 23 0.32 11.52 10.20
C LEU A 23 0.96 12.40 11.28
N HIS A 24 2.15 12.03 11.75
CA HIS A 24 2.88 12.81 12.75
C HIS A 24 3.39 14.16 12.22
N ARG A 25 3.80 14.22 10.94
CA ARG A 25 4.22 15.47 10.30
C ARG A 25 3.05 16.43 10.05
N HIS A 26 1.90 15.89 9.73
CA HIS A 26 0.69 16.64 9.42
C HIS A 26 -0.34 16.53 10.54
N SER A 27 0.10 16.44 11.81
CA SER A 27 -0.78 16.29 12.97
C SER A 27 -1.75 17.45 13.20
N HIS A 28 -1.50 18.60 12.57
CA HIS A 28 -2.39 19.77 12.56
C HIS A 28 -3.53 19.65 11.54
N ILE A 29 -3.48 18.68 10.62
CA ILE A 29 -4.49 18.45 9.59
C ILE A 29 -5.46 17.37 10.10
N PRO A 30 -6.78 17.63 10.10
CA PRO A 30 -7.75 16.66 10.53
C PRO A 30 -7.67 15.40 9.67
N SER A 31 -7.62 14.25 10.34
CA SER A 31 -7.34 12.96 9.72
C SER A 31 -8.40 11.94 10.11
N SER A 32 -8.92 11.21 9.13
CA SER A 32 -9.97 10.20 9.34
C SER A 32 -9.45 8.82 8.92
N LEU A 33 -9.70 7.81 9.75
CA LEU A 33 -9.35 6.41 9.46
C LEU A 33 -10.52 5.74 8.75
N VAL A 34 -10.26 5.11 7.61
CA VAL A 34 -11.28 4.35 6.87
C VAL A 34 -10.87 2.89 6.80
N ILE A 35 -11.64 2.02 7.45
CA ILE A 35 -11.45 0.56 7.43
C ILE A 35 -12.39 0.00 6.37
N ASN A 36 -11.82 -0.40 5.24
CA ASN A 36 -12.55 -0.96 4.10
C ASN A 36 -12.62 -2.50 4.17
N LYS A 37 -13.53 -3.10 3.39
CA LYS A 37 -13.78 -4.54 3.27
C LYS A 37 -14.35 -5.18 4.53
N VAL A 38 -15.19 -4.45 5.26
CA VAL A 38 -15.82 -4.96 6.49
C VAL A 38 -16.78 -6.13 6.23
N ASP A 39 -17.21 -6.32 4.98
CA ASP A 39 -17.98 -7.48 4.51
C ASP A 39 -17.23 -8.81 4.66
N LEU A 40 -15.90 -8.80 4.65
CA LEU A 40 -15.09 -10.00 4.85
C LEU A 40 -14.88 -10.34 6.33
N VAL A 41 -15.28 -9.46 7.24
CA VAL A 41 -15.05 -9.63 8.69
C VAL A 41 -16.29 -10.23 9.34
N SER A 42 -16.19 -11.49 9.75
CA SER A 42 -17.33 -12.22 10.33
C SER A 42 -17.78 -11.67 11.69
N ARG A 43 -16.86 -11.16 12.52
CA ARG A 43 -17.16 -10.66 13.87
C ARG A 43 -16.91 -9.17 13.96
N ARG A 44 -17.97 -8.39 14.21
CA ARG A 44 -17.87 -6.93 14.39
C ARG A 44 -17.01 -6.52 15.62
N SER A 45 -16.83 -7.40 16.59
CA SER A 45 -15.90 -7.19 17.71
C SER A 45 -14.44 -7.02 17.24
N ASP A 46 -14.05 -7.74 16.19
CA ASP A 46 -12.68 -7.72 15.69
C ASP A 46 -12.36 -6.36 15.04
N LEU A 47 -13.37 -5.71 14.44
CA LEU A 47 -13.26 -4.35 13.92
C LEU A 47 -13.07 -3.31 15.03
N LEU A 48 -13.76 -3.48 16.16
CA LEU A 48 -13.64 -2.58 17.32
C LEU A 48 -12.25 -2.69 17.95
N GLU A 49 -11.71 -3.90 18.09
CA GLU A 49 -10.37 -4.12 18.60
C GLU A 49 -9.30 -3.58 17.64
N LEU A 50 -9.47 -3.80 16.33
CA LEU A 50 -8.60 -3.22 15.32
C LEU A 50 -8.58 -1.70 15.41
N THR A 51 -9.74 -1.06 15.55
CA THR A 51 -9.83 0.38 15.75
C THR A 51 -9.14 0.80 17.02
N ARG A 52 -9.34 0.10 18.14
CA ARG A 52 -8.62 0.37 19.40
C ARG A 52 -7.10 0.32 19.21
N ILE A 53 -6.58 -0.66 18.47
CA ILE A 53 -5.14 -0.78 18.18
C ILE A 53 -4.66 0.37 17.28
N LEU A 54 -5.31 0.60 16.14
CA LEU A 54 -4.88 1.58 15.13
C LEU A 54 -5.04 3.03 15.61
N THR A 55 -5.95 3.29 16.54
CA THR A 55 -6.22 4.63 17.09
C THR A 55 -5.57 4.85 18.45
N ASN A 56 -4.73 3.91 18.93
CA ASN A 56 -4.19 3.94 20.29
C ASN A 56 -5.30 4.12 21.36
N GLY A 57 -6.50 3.60 21.09
CA GLY A 57 -7.65 3.69 21.98
C GLY A 57 -8.30 5.07 22.07
N ARG A 58 -7.97 6.03 21.19
CA ARG A 58 -8.52 7.39 21.20
C ARG A 58 -9.02 7.84 19.83
N VAL A 59 -10.19 8.48 19.79
CA VAL A 59 -10.73 9.13 18.58
C VAL A 59 -11.29 10.49 18.97
N ALA A 60 -11.01 11.52 18.19
CA ALA A 60 -11.36 12.91 18.49
C ALA A 60 -10.88 13.36 19.89
N GLY A 61 -9.73 12.84 20.33
CA GLY A 61 -9.18 13.10 21.67
C GLY A 61 -9.87 12.36 22.82
N ALA A 62 -10.97 11.63 22.57
CA ALA A 62 -11.71 10.88 23.57
C ALA A 62 -11.35 9.39 23.56
N PRO A 63 -11.23 8.72 24.73
CA PRO A 63 -10.95 7.29 24.79
C PRO A 63 -12.15 6.46 24.31
N ILE A 64 -11.89 5.41 23.54
CA ILE A 64 -12.90 4.46 23.08
C ILE A 64 -13.30 3.55 24.25
N LYS A 65 -14.56 3.62 24.67
CA LYS A 65 -15.13 2.66 25.63
C LYS A 65 -15.45 1.35 24.89
N THR A 66 -14.57 0.36 24.99
CA THR A 66 -14.85 -1.00 24.51
C THR A 66 -15.27 -1.90 25.67
N THR A 67 -16.29 -2.74 25.46
CA THR A 67 -16.65 -3.78 26.43
C THR A 67 -15.76 -5.00 26.17
N GLU A 68 -15.04 -5.43 27.20
CA GLU A 68 -14.05 -6.50 27.14
C GLU A 68 -14.68 -7.80 26.61
N LYS A 69 -14.17 -8.34 25.49
CA LYS A 69 -14.53 -9.69 25.03
C LYS A 69 -13.32 -10.47 24.54
N VAL A 70 -13.26 -11.74 24.97
CA VAL A 70 -12.22 -12.72 24.67
C VAL A 70 -12.24 -13.12 23.18
N ILE A 71 -11.06 -13.22 22.57
CA ILE A 71 -10.88 -13.58 21.15
C ILE A 71 -10.56 -15.07 21.01
N GLY A 72 -11.42 -15.82 20.30
CA GLY A 72 -11.05 -16.98 19.46
C GLY A 72 -10.27 -18.13 20.12
N ARG A 73 -9.93 -19.18 19.35
CA ARG A 73 -9.38 -20.46 19.85
C ARG A 73 -8.02 -20.40 20.60
N LEU A 74 -7.40 -19.24 20.74
CA LEU A 74 -6.11 -19.04 21.42
C LEU A 74 -6.21 -18.43 22.82
N GLY A 75 -7.40 -18.03 23.30
CA GLY A 75 -7.61 -17.72 24.72
C GLY A 75 -6.76 -16.57 25.29
N VAL A 76 -6.24 -15.66 24.45
CA VAL A 76 -5.47 -14.50 24.93
C VAL A 76 -6.44 -13.34 25.15
N SER A 77 -6.52 -12.87 26.41
CA SER A 77 -7.27 -11.69 26.81
C SER A 77 -6.72 -10.42 26.12
N SER A 78 -7.61 -9.52 25.69
CA SER A 78 -7.30 -8.19 25.15
C SER A 78 -6.60 -7.25 26.16
N SER A 79 -6.32 -7.74 27.37
CA SER A 79 -5.56 -7.08 28.44
C SER A 79 -4.03 -7.15 28.26
N GLY A 80 -3.51 -8.01 27.36
CA GLY A 80 -2.06 -8.18 27.18
C GLY A 80 -1.39 -7.18 26.21
N LEU A 81 -2.16 -6.52 25.34
CA LEU A 81 -1.62 -5.59 24.35
C LEU A 81 -1.56 -4.18 24.95
N ARG A 82 -0.37 -3.79 25.43
CA ARG A 82 -0.07 -2.39 25.77
C ARG A 82 -0.20 -1.56 24.48
N LEU A 83 -1.22 -0.70 24.42
CA LEU A 83 -1.35 0.27 23.34
C LEU A 83 -0.21 1.27 23.42
N HIS A 84 0.34 1.66 22.26
CA HIS A 84 1.57 2.46 22.19
C HIS A 84 1.41 3.94 22.61
N ASP A 85 0.21 4.39 23.00
CA ASP A 85 -0.08 5.80 23.32
C ASP A 85 0.83 6.32 24.44
N ASP A 86 1.03 5.53 25.49
CA ASP A 86 1.79 5.97 26.67
C ASP A 86 3.30 6.06 26.40
N PHE A 87 3.80 5.40 25.35
CA PHE A 87 5.23 5.31 25.06
C PHE A 87 5.81 6.52 24.32
N VAL A 88 5.02 7.32 23.59
CA VAL A 88 5.57 8.54 22.94
C VAL A 88 5.95 9.56 24.01
N THR A 89 5.13 9.68 25.06
CA THR A 89 5.38 10.57 26.20
C THR A 89 6.43 10.05 27.18
N GLU A 90 6.63 8.74 27.32
CA GLU A 90 7.59 8.13 28.26
C GLU A 90 8.93 7.70 27.63
N GLN A 91 9.12 7.87 26.33
CA GLN A 91 10.39 7.52 25.69
C GLN A 91 11.50 8.54 26.00
N GLY A 92 12.71 8.03 26.24
CA GLY A 92 13.86 8.85 26.61
C GLY A 92 14.18 9.95 25.60
N GLU A 93 14.87 11.01 26.06
CA GLU A 93 15.22 12.21 25.29
C GLU A 93 15.83 11.91 23.91
N ALA A 94 16.60 10.83 23.80
CA ALA A 94 17.20 10.38 22.55
C ALA A 94 16.17 10.03 21.46
N TRP A 95 15.04 9.43 21.82
CA TRP A 95 13.97 9.11 20.86
C TRP A 95 13.24 10.39 20.42
N GLN A 96 12.94 11.29 21.35
CA GLN A 96 12.29 12.57 21.07
C GLN A 96 13.12 13.43 20.11
N GLU A 97 14.44 13.44 20.28
CA GLU A 97 15.35 14.12 19.36
C GLU A 97 15.35 13.50 17.97
N GLN A 98 15.37 12.17 17.87
CA GLN A 98 15.27 11.47 16.58
C GLN A 98 13.92 11.71 15.91
N TYR A 99 12.83 11.70 16.68
CA TYR A 99 11.49 12.00 16.20
C TYR A 99 11.41 13.42 15.62
N ARG A 100 11.86 14.45 16.37
CA ARG A 100 11.87 15.84 15.88
C ARG A 100 12.65 16.00 14.58
N LYS A 101 13.85 15.39 14.49
CA LYS A 101 14.66 15.39 13.27
C LYS A 101 13.94 14.73 12.11
N LEU A 102 13.35 13.55 12.33
CA LEU A 102 12.70 12.77 11.28
C LEU A 102 11.42 13.44 10.76
N ILE A 103 10.61 14.01 11.64
CA ILE A 103 9.37 14.69 11.28
C ILE A 103 9.64 15.98 10.48
N ALA A 104 10.77 16.65 10.71
CA ALA A 104 11.19 17.80 9.93
C ALA A 104 11.49 17.47 8.45
N ILE A 105 11.86 16.21 8.15
CA ILE A 105 12.16 15.76 6.78
C ILE A 105 10.86 15.55 5.98
N PRO A 106 10.74 16.08 4.75
CA PRO A 106 9.60 15.80 3.88
C PRO A 106 9.44 14.30 3.56
N THR A 107 8.21 13.79 3.51
CA THR A 107 7.88 12.36 3.33
C THR A 107 8.42 11.72 2.04
N HIS A 108 8.74 12.53 1.01
CA HIS A 108 9.38 12.08 -0.23
C HIS A 108 10.91 12.00 -0.15
N LYS A 109 11.54 12.62 0.87
CA LYS A 109 12.99 12.62 1.11
C LYS A 109 13.43 11.70 2.24
N VAL A 110 12.50 11.32 3.13
CA VAL A 110 12.81 10.48 4.28
C VAL A 110 13.14 9.05 3.86
N GLY A 111 14.18 8.48 4.45
CA GLY A 111 14.58 7.11 4.18
C GLY A 111 13.57 6.09 4.71
N PHE A 112 13.36 5.01 3.95
CA PHE A 112 12.52 3.89 4.37
C PHE A 112 13.03 3.26 5.69
N GLY A 113 14.34 3.02 5.80
CA GLY A 113 14.93 2.43 7.00
C GLY A 113 14.79 3.30 8.24
N GLU A 114 14.84 4.63 8.09
CA GLU A 114 14.76 5.58 9.20
C GLU A 114 13.35 5.62 9.80
N THR A 115 12.33 5.76 8.94
CA THR A 115 10.92 5.69 9.36
C THR A 115 10.58 4.33 9.96
N LYS A 116 11.08 3.23 9.36
CA LYS A 116 10.87 1.88 9.87
C LYS A 116 11.51 1.69 11.26
N ARG A 117 12.70 2.23 11.49
CA ARG A 117 13.38 2.16 12.80
C ARG A 117 12.62 2.91 13.87
N LEU A 118 12.13 4.12 13.57
CA LEU A 118 11.43 4.96 14.54
C LEU A 118 10.06 4.39 14.92
N PHE A 119 9.31 3.88 13.95
CA PHE A 119 7.94 3.39 14.14
C PHE A 119 7.83 1.85 14.20
N MET A 120 8.93 1.13 14.40
CA MET A 120 8.96 -0.34 14.40
C MET A 120 7.99 -0.93 15.44
N ASN A 121 7.94 -0.28 16.59
CA ASN A 121 7.09 -0.61 17.72
C ASN A 121 6.01 0.47 17.86
N VAL A 122 5.42 0.95 16.77
CA VAL A 122 4.24 1.82 16.83
C VAL A 122 3.20 1.22 15.91
N ARG A 123 2.07 0.83 16.51
CA ARG A 123 0.98 0.14 15.82
C ARG A 123 -0.11 1.13 15.38
N GLY A 124 -0.44 2.12 16.21
CA GLY A 124 -1.51 3.07 15.95
C GLY A 124 -1.11 4.54 16.14
N TRP A 125 -2.06 5.41 15.85
CA TRP A 125 -1.95 6.86 15.98
C TRP A 125 -3.23 7.43 16.58
N SER A 126 -3.14 8.22 17.65
CA SER A 126 -4.28 8.74 18.42
C SER A 126 -4.88 10.04 17.87
N GLY A 127 -4.30 10.60 16.80
CA GLY A 127 -4.73 11.89 16.22
C GLY A 127 -5.90 11.79 15.23
N PHE A 128 -6.58 10.65 15.12
CA PHE A 128 -7.74 10.53 14.22
C PHE A 128 -8.98 11.22 14.81
N ASP A 129 -9.64 12.05 14.01
CA ASP A 129 -10.89 12.72 14.39
C ASP A 129 -12.11 11.83 14.22
N ALA A 130 -12.03 10.88 13.29
CA ALA A 130 -13.15 10.00 12.95
C ALA A 130 -12.66 8.65 12.41
N VAL A 131 -13.47 7.62 12.60
CA VAL A 131 -13.25 6.26 12.08
C VAL A 131 -14.49 5.82 11.33
N PHE A 132 -14.31 5.32 10.11
CA PHE A 132 -15.39 4.82 9.26
C PHE A 132 -15.16 3.35 8.90
N TYR A 133 -16.19 2.55 9.10
CA TYR A 133 -16.24 1.16 8.65
C TYR A 133 -17.00 1.13 7.32
N VAL A 134 -16.36 0.68 6.26
CA VAL A 134 -16.95 0.68 4.93
C VAL A 134 -16.76 -0.65 4.20
N SER A 135 -17.73 -0.98 3.36
CA SER A 135 -17.57 -1.99 2.33
C SER A 135 -17.81 -1.30 0.99
N SER A 136 -16.73 -1.03 0.27
CA SER A 136 -16.85 -0.49 -1.10
C SER A 136 -17.58 -1.44 -2.05
N LEU A 137 -17.63 -2.74 -1.73
CA LEU A 137 -18.33 -3.75 -2.53
C LEU A 137 -19.84 -3.69 -2.34
N THR A 138 -20.32 -3.63 -1.09
CA THR A 138 -21.76 -3.66 -0.77
C THR A 138 -22.37 -2.26 -0.66
N GLY A 139 -21.55 -1.23 -0.52
CA GLY A 139 -21.98 0.13 -0.21
C GLY A 139 -22.17 0.42 1.28
N GLU A 140 -21.98 -0.57 2.17
CA GLU A 140 -22.08 -0.38 3.63
C GLU A 140 -21.16 0.75 4.10
N GLY A 141 -21.68 1.68 4.89
CA GLY A 141 -20.90 2.76 5.51
C GLY A 141 -20.43 3.88 4.57
N ILE A 142 -20.73 3.81 3.27
CA ILE A 142 -20.29 4.81 2.29
C ILE A 142 -21.02 6.15 2.45
N GLU A 143 -22.33 6.16 2.76
CA GLU A 143 -23.08 7.42 2.92
C GLU A 143 -22.57 8.26 4.10
N PRO A 144 -22.40 7.71 5.32
CA PRO A 144 -21.84 8.47 6.43
C PRO A 144 -20.43 9.02 6.14
N LEU A 145 -19.59 8.24 5.45
CA LEU A 145 -18.27 8.70 5.01
C LEU A 145 -18.41 9.88 4.02
N ARG A 146 -19.31 9.77 3.04
CA ARG A 146 -19.55 10.84 2.05
C ARG A 146 -20.01 12.13 2.72
N ASP A 147 -20.96 12.05 3.65
CA ASP A 147 -21.47 13.20 4.37
C ASP A 147 -20.41 13.87 5.24
N HIS A 148 -19.54 13.07 5.88
CA HIS A 148 -18.39 13.61 6.61
C HIS A 148 -17.43 14.35 5.69
N LEU A 149 -17.06 13.76 4.55
CA LEU A 149 -16.19 14.41 3.57
C LEU A 149 -16.79 15.70 3.01
N LYS A 150 -18.11 15.72 2.76
CA LYS A 150 -18.85 16.92 2.35
C LYS A 150 -18.79 18.01 3.42
N LYS A 151 -18.97 17.67 4.70
CA LYS A 151 -18.86 18.63 5.82
C LYS A 151 -17.46 19.22 5.97
N LEU A 152 -16.43 18.44 5.66
CA LEU A 152 -15.03 18.90 5.66
C LEU A 152 -14.66 19.71 4.42
N SER A 153 -15.49 19.69 3.37
CA SER A 153 -15.20 20.41 2.14
C SER A 153 -15.39 21.93 2.31
N THR A 154 -14.54 22.70 1.64
CA THR A 154 -14.64 24.16 1.62
C THR A 154 -15.38 24.59 0.36
N GLU A 155 -16.36 25.49 0.50
CA GLU A 155 -17.02 26.11 -0.66
C GLU A 155 -15.98 26.79 -1.56
N ARG A 156 -15.92 26.36 -2.81
CA ARG A 156 -15.04 26.89 -3.84
C ARG A 156 -15.68 26.71 -5.21
N GLN A 157 -15.23 27.51 -6.18
CA GLN A 157 -15.60 27.31 -7.57
C GLN A 157 -15.14 25.93 -8.05
N TRP A 158 -16.04 25.21 -8.71
CA TRP A 158 -15.75 23.92 -9.33
C TRP A 158 -14.63 24.06 -10.37
N ARG A 159 -13.62 23.19 -10.29
CA ARG A 159 -12.47 23.18 -11.22
C ARG A 159 -12.74 22.39 -12.51
N MET A 160 -13.80 21.59 -12.48
CA MET A 160 -14.18 20.67 -13.55
C MET A 160 -15.64 20.91 -13.89
N ASP A 161 -16.02 20.60 -15.13
CA ASP A 161 -17.41 20.60 -15.57
C ASP A 161 -18.23 19.56 -14.78
N GLU A 162 -19.51 19.85 -14.53
CA GLU A 162 -20.42 18.95 -13.82
C GLU A 162 -20.57 17.59 -14.51
N MET A 163 -20.47 17.55 -15.84
CA MET A 163 -20.57 16.34 -16.65
C MET A 163 -19.22 15.62 -16.83
N ALA A 164 -18.12 16.17 -16.30
CA ALA A 164 -16.80 15.55 -16.41
C ALA A 164 -16.67 14.34 -15.48
N ILE A 165 -16.87 13.13 -16.03
CA ILE A 165 -16.76 11.86 -15.30
C ILE A 165 -15.31 11.50 -14.98
N THR A 166 -14.35 11.89 -15.84
CA THR A 166 -12.93 11.57 -15.66
C THR A 166 -12.03 12.52 -16.43
N THR A 167 -10.81 12.74 -15.93
CA THR A 167 -9.75 13.47 -16.63
C THR A 167 -8.85 12.55 -17.47
N LYS A 168 -9.09 11.23 -17.44
CA LYS A 168 -8.30 10.26 -18.18
C LYS A 168 -8.75 10.16 -19.64
N SER A 169 -7.81 9.98 -20.56
CA SER A 169 -8.14 9.71 -21.95
C SER A 169 -8.68 8.28 -22.13
N PRO A 170 -9.53 8.01 -23.13
CA PRO A 170 -10.07 6.67 -23.40
C PRO A 170 -9.00 5.59 -23.51
N GLN A 171 -7.83 5.91 -24.10
CA GLN A 171 -6.70 4.99 -24.22
C GLN A 171 -6.16 4.58 -22.86
N HIS A 172 -6.02 5.51 -21.91
CA HIS A 172 -5.57 5.20 -20.56
C HIS A 172 -6.60 4.34 -19.80
N ILE A 173 -7.89 4.58 -20.02
CA ILE A 173 -8.97 3.75 -19.45
C ILE A 173 -8.88 2.32 -19.98
N CYS A 174 -8.66 2.15 -21.29
CA CYS A 174 -8.45 0.83 -21.89
C CYS A 174 -7.21 0.13 -21.32
N ILE A 175 -6.08 0.84 -21.20
CA ILE A 175 -4.85 0.29 -20.60
C ILE A 175 -5.07 -0.14 -19.15
N ASP A 176 -5.72 0.70 -18.34
CA ASP A 176 -6.03 0.38 -16.94
C ASP A 176 -6.96 -0.84 -16.84
N SER A 177 -7.92 -0.99 -17.76
CA SER A 177 -8.83 -2.14 -17.82
C SER A 177 -8.09 -3.43 -18.17
N VAL A 178 -7.22 -3.40 -19.19
CA VAL A 178 -6.36 -4.54 -19.54
C VAL A 178 -5.43 -4.89 -18.37
N ARG A 179 -4.85 -3.88 -17.71
CA ARG A 179 -4.00 -4.07 -16.53
C ARG A 179 -4.76 -4.77 -15.41
N ALA A 180 -5.99 -4.36 -15.11
CA ALA A 180 -6.82 -4.98 -14.08
C ALA A 180 -7.10 -6.46 -14.40
N ALA A 181 -7.51 -6.78 -15.63
CA ALA A 181 -7.78 -8.15 -16.06
C ALA A 181 -6.55 -9.06 -15.97
N LEU A 182 -5.37 -8.55 -16.32
CA LEU A 182 -4.11 -9.29 -16.16
C LEU A 182 -3.76 -9.53 -14.69
N LEU A 183 -4.02 -8.55 -13.81
CA LEU A 183 -3.78 -8.69 -12.38
C LEU A 183 -4.71 -9.73 -11.73
N GLU A 184 -5.96 -9.86 -12.18
CA GLU A 184 -6.90 -10.87 -11.66
C GLU A 184 -6.52 -12.31 -12.04
N THR A 185 -5.91 -12.48 -13.21
CA THR A 185 -5.58 -13.79 -13.78
C THR A 185 -4.18 -14.28 -13.44
N THR A 186 -3.35 -13.47 -12.78
CA THR A 186 -1.96 -13.83 -12.47
C THR A 186 -1.85 -14.54 -11.11
N PRO A 187 -1.39 -15.81 -11.03
CA PRO A 187 -1.45 -16.63 -9.81
C PRO A 187 -0.45 -16.31 -8.68
N SER A 188 0.37 -15.26 -8.73
CA SER A 188 1.36 -15.02 -7.66
C SER A 188 1.74 -13.55 -7.47
N ASN A 189 2.19 -13.21 -6.26
CA ASN A 189 2.65 -11.87 -5.85
C ASN A 189 3.93 -11.39 -6.57
N VAL A 190 4.48 -12.19 -7.49
CA VAL A 190 5.62 -11.84 -8.34
C VAL A 190 5.27 -12.21 -9.79
N LEU A 191 5.00 -11.18 -10.62
CA LEU A 191 4.76 -11.36 -12.05
C LEU A 191 6.04 -11.88 -12.73
N GLN A 192 6.08 -13.17 -13.03
CA GLN A 192 7.14 -13.76 -13.84
C GLN A 192 6.65 -13.90 -15.28
N ILE A 193 7.23 -13.10 -16.18
CA ILE A 193 6.87 -13.10 -17.60
C ILE A 193 7.98 -13.83 -18.35
N VAL A 194 7.65 -14.94 -19.00
CA VAL A 194 8.58 -15.66 -19.88
C VAL A 194 8.28 -15.27 -21.32
N VAL A 195 9.25 -14.64 -21.99
CA VAL A 195 9.15 -14.26 -23.41
C VAL A 195 10.01 -15.21 -24.22
N GLU A 196 9.39 -15.96 -25.13
CA GLU A 196 10.10 -16.86 -26.03
C GLU A 196 10.27 -16.23 -27.41
N ILE A 197 11.51 -16.07 -27.85
CA ILE A 197 11.86 -15.55 -29.17
C ILE A 197 12.38 -16.71 -30.00
N ASN A 198 11.56 -17.21 -30.92
CA ASN A 198 11.95 -18.24 -31.87
C ASN A 198 12.71 -17.60 -33.05
N CYS A 199 13.90 -18.12 -33.34
CA CYS A 199 14.75 -17.72 -34.44
C CYS A 199 14.82 -18.82 -35.49
N ASP A 200 14.54 -18.47 -36.75
CA ASP A 200 14.61 -19.41 -37.87
C ASP A 200 16.05 -19.86 -38.20
N LYS A 201 17.04 -19.06 -37.81
CA LYS A 201 18.46 -19.34 -38.00
C LYS A 201 19.20 -19.21 -36.67
N GLU A 202 19.99 -20.21 -36.31
CA GLU A 202 20.78 -20.20 -35.07
C GLU A 202 21.71 -18.97 -34.96
N ARG A 203 22.29 -18.54 -36.09
CA ARG A 203 23.15 -17.34 -36.16
C ARG A 203 22.41 -16.07 -35.71
N ILE A 204 21.12 -15.95 -36.00
CA ILE A 204 20.29 -14.81 -35.55
C ILE A 204 20.09 -14.90 -34.04
N GLY A 205 19.82 -16.10 -33.51
CA GLY A 205 19.73 -16.33 -32.07
C GLY A 205 21.01 -15.93 -31.33
N ARG A 206 22.17 -16.36 -31.81
CA ARG A 206 23.47 -15.98 -31.23
C ARG A 206 23.73 -14.47 -31.31
N LEU A 207 23.28 -13.80 -32.37
CA LEU A 207 23.38 -12.35 -32.52
C LEU A 207 22.51 -11.58 -31.50
N LEU A 208 21.33 -12.12 -31.17
CA LEU A 208 20.43 -11.56 -30.16
C LEU A 208 20.95 -11.79 -28.73
N VAL A 209 21.49 -12.98 -28.45
CA VAL A 209 22.20 -13.29 -27.19
C VAL A 209 23.39 -12.33 -26.99
N GLY A 210 24.18 -12.13 -28.04
CA GLY A 210 25.40 -11.32 -28.02
C GLY A 210 26.57 -12.00 -27.31
N LYS A 211 27.76 -11.40 -27.38
CA LYS A 211 28.99 -11.96 -26.78
C LYS A 211 28.84 -12.06 -25.25
N GLY A 212 28.85 -13.31 -24.73
CA GLY A 212 28.69 -13.62 -23.31
C GLY A 212 27.30 -13.26 -22.75
N GLY A 213 26.25 -13.23 -23.59
CA GLY A 213 24.89 -12.93 -23.14
C GLY A 213 24.60 -11.46 -22.81
N ARG A 214 25.58 -10.57 -22.98
CA ARG A 214 25.46 -9.16 -22.56
C ARG A 214 24.30 -8.42 -23.24
N ARG A 215 24.05 -8.70 -24.52
CA ARG A 215 23.03 -7.99 -25.30
C ARG A 215 21.62 -8.36 -24.84
N ILE A 216 21.34 -9.65 -24.66
CA ILE A 216 20.04 -10.09 -24.19
C ILE A 216 19.82 -9.74 -22.71
N ALA A 217 20.87 -9.70 -21.89
CA ALA A 217 20.79 -9.20 -20.52
C ALA A 217 20.42 -7.70 -20.48
N GLU A 218 21.01 -6.88 -21.36
CA GLU A 218 20.68 -5.46 -21.46
C GLU A 218 19.24 -5.23 -21.95
N ILE A 219 18.81 -6.00 -22.96
CA ILE A 219 17.41 -5.97 -23.44
C ILE A 219 16.47 -6.38 -22.31
N GLY A 220 16.77 -7.48 -21.61
CA GLY A 220 16.02 -7.97 -20.47
C GLY A 220 15.87 -6.90 -19.39
N LYS A 221 16.98 -6.22 -19.03
CA LYS A 221 16.95 -5.12 -18.06
C LYS A 221 16.05 -3.97 -18.52
N ARG A 222 16.20 -3.49 -19.76
CA ARG A 222 15.37 -2.40 -20.30
C ARG A 222 13.88 -2.75 -20.32
N VAL A 223 13.55 -3.97 -20.73
CA VAL A 223 12.16 -4.46 -20.74
C VAL A 223 11.65 -4.58 -19.30
N ASN A 224 12.46 -5.11 -18.37
CA ASN A 224 12.05 -5.23 -16.97
C ASN A 224 11.83 -3.85 -16.32
N ASP A 225 12.69 -2.88 -16.58
CA ASP A 225 12.55 -1.49 -16.10
C ASP A 225 11.29 -0.82 -16.67
N HIS A 226 11.04 -1.01 -17.97
CA HIS A 226 9.85 -0.49 -18.64
C HIS A 226 8.57 -1.11 -18.10
N MET A 227 8.54 -2.44 -17.97
CA MET A 227 7.40 -3.17 -17.44
C MET A 227 7.18 -2.84 -15.95
N HIS A 228 8.25 -2.73 -15.15
CA HIS A 228 8.17 -2.32 -13.75
C HIS A 228 7.49 -0.96 -13.61
N THR A 229 7.86 -0.02 -14.48
CA THR A 229 7.21 1.30 -14.56
C THR A 229 5.75 1.19 -14.99
N LEU A 230 5.45 0.36 -16.00
CA LEU A 230 4.11 0.20 -16.55
C LEU A 230 3.12 -0.45 -15.57
N PHE A 231 3.59 -1.41 -14.76
CA PHE A 231 2.77 -2.20 -13.84
C PHE A 231 2.87 -1.73 -12.39
N ALA A 232 3.79 -0.80 -12.07
CA ALA A 232 4.05 -0.29 -10.73
C ALA A 232 4.24 -1.41 -9.67
N ARG A 233 4.80 -2.56 -10.09
CA ARG A 233 5.06 -3.73 -9.25
C ARG A 233 6.40 -4.37 -9.62
N GLN A 234 6.98 -5.07 -8.66
CA GLN A 234 8.16 -5.88 -8.87
C GLN A 234 7.80 -7.07 -9.77
N LEU A 235 8.47 -7.15 -10.91
CA LEU A 235 8.27 -8.16 -11.93
C LEU A 235 9.61 -8.63 -12.48
N PHE A 236 9.59 -9.85 -13.00
CA PHE A 236 10.77 -10.53 -13.51
C PHE A 236 10.49 -11.05 -14.91
N VAL A 237 11.03 -10.35 -15.90
CA VAL A 237 10.97 -10.76 -17.31
C VAL A 237 12.16 -11.67 -17.62
N ARG A 238 11.89 -12.92 -17.99
CA ARG A 238 12.89 -13.87 -18.48
C ARG A 238 12.72 -14.04 -19.99
N ILE A 239 13.73 -13.63 -20.77
CA ILE A 239 13.72 -13.78 -22.23
C ILE A 239 14.49 -15.05 -22.60
N LEU A 240 13.84 -15.95 -23.33
CA LEU A 240 14.42 -17.18 -23.86
C LEU A 240 14.54 -17.07 -25.37
N ILE A 241 15.74 -17.25 -25.90
CA ILE A 241 15.97 -17.30 -27.34
C ILE A 241 16.02 -18.77 -27.75
N LYS A 242 15.20 -19.19 -28.71
CA LYS A 242 15.10 -20.56 -29.18
C LYS A 242 15.39 -20.67 -30.67
N HIS A 243 16.01 -21.78 -31.08
CA HIS A 243 16.13 -22.19 -32.47
C HIS A 243 15.70 -23.66 -32.58
N ASN A 244 14.73 -23.97 -33.46
CA ASN A 244 14.14 -25.30 -33.60
C ASN A 244 13.71 -25.92 -32.26
N GLY A 245 13.08 -25.13 -31.40
CA GLY A 245 12.60 -25.56 -30.08
C GLY A 245 13.67 -25.70 -29.00
N LYS A 246 14.96 -25.56 -29.33
CA LYS A 246 16.08 -25.62 -28.37
C LYS A 246 16.52 -24.22 -27.96
N ILE A 247 16.82 -24.02 -26.68
CA ILE A 247 17.35 -22.76 -26.18
C ILE A 247 18.75 -22.55 -26.79
N VAL A 248 18.95 -21.37 -27.37
CA VAL A 248 20.26 -20.93 -27.86
C VAL A 248 21.06 -20.53 -26.62
N ASP A 249 21.81 -21.49 -26.09
CA ASP A 249 22.41 -21.40 -24.76
C ASP A 249 23.55 -20.38 -24.69
N PHE A 250 23.75 -19.87 -23.47
CA PHE A 250 24.92 -19.07 -23.14
C PHE A 250 26.06 -20.04 -22.88
N LEU A 251 27.08 -20.07 -23.75
CA LEU A 251 28.33 -20.76 -23.44
C LEU A 251 28.81 -20.33 -22.03
N ASN A 252 29.07 -21.33 -21.16
CA ASN A 252 29.62 -21.21 -19.80
C ASN A 252 30.66 -20.08 -19.64
#